data_AF-M5ED98-F1
#
_entry.id   AF-M5ED98-F1
#
_cell.length_a   1.000
_cell.length_b   1.000
_cell.length_c   1.000
_cell.angle_alpha   90.00
_cell.angle_beta   90.00
_cell.angle_gamma   90.00
#
_symmetry.space_group_name_H-M   'P 1'
#
loop_
_entity.id
_entity.type
_entity.pdbx_description
1 polymer ?
#
loop_
_entity_poly.entity_id
_entity_poly.type
_entity_poly.pdbx_seq_one_letter_code
_entity_poly.pdbx_strand_id
1 'polypeptide(L)'
;MDLKEKAKALLYDFKGDEYALGVGILNEVGEYAKKYGEKVLLISNDTYRETAVTEIKKSLKKNNLKIAGNRIFPGADPNAPREDVYRLAVYLNTFEADSIIVIGGGSTIDALKAANVVASLGHYSPHIDEFFGTGIVTEALQHSKEHLIPTIAIQTAASSGAHLTKYSNVTDIVSGQKKLIVDDAIIPHKSVFDYKITETMPLNVTVDGAFDGIAHCLEVFYGIDAENYDLEKEIASTAIELIVKNTPKVVNDLKNTEAREALGLATDLGAYSIMVGGTNGGHLTSFSLVDVSSHGRACGIMNIYYTVFFAPAIEEQLKVLGDIFKRNGYIEQDIENLSGRDLGEAVAEGMIEFAEEINFPTKLSELDDFSDHHIERALKAAKDPQLEMKLKNMPISLDASMIDEYMAPILEAAKTGDLSLIKNIED
;
A
#
# COMPACT_ATOMS: atom_id res chain seq x y z
N MET A 1 11.94 7.00 -23.02
CA MET A 1 12.20 7.70 -21.76
C MET A 1 12.72 6.68 -20.76
N ASP A 2 13.67 7.04 -19.89
CA ASP A 2 14.08 6.15 -18.79
C ASP A 2 12.88 5.90 -17.85
N LEU A 3 12.71 4.66 -17.35
CA LEU A 3 11.54 4.29 -16.54
C LEU A 3 11.50 5.07 -15.21
N LYS A 4 12.65 5.33 -14.58
CA LYS A 4 12.69 6.11 -13.33
C LYS A 4 12.30 7.57 -13.58
N GLU A 5 12.77 8.16 -14.68
CA GLU A 5 12.38 9.51 -15.06
C GLU A 5 10.88 9.62 -15.40
N LYS A 6 10.31 8.60 -16.07
CA LYS A 6 8.85 8.53 -16.26
C LYS A 6 8.10 8.45 -14.93
N ALA A 7 8.56 7.61 -14.00
CA ALA A 7 7.94 7.50 -12.68
C ALA A 7 8.00 8.82 -11.88
N LYS A 8 9.15 9.51 -11.92
CA LYS A 8 9.30 10.84 -11.28
C LYS A 8 8.34 11.88 -11.87
N ALA A 9 8.16 11.88 -13.19
CA ALA A 9 7.23 12.78 -13.86
C ALA A 9 5.77 12.52 -13.41
N LEU A 10 5.33 11.25 -13.43
CA LEU A 10 3.99 10.87 -12.96
C LEU A 10 3.75 11.24 -11.49
N LEU A 11 4.74 11.02 -10.62
CA LEU A 11 4.65 11.39 -9.19
C LEU A 11 4.63 12.91 -8.98
N TYR A 12 5.34 13.67 -9.83
CA TYR A 12 5.29 15.13 -9.81
C TYR A 12 3.92 15.64 -10.28
N ASP A 13 3.34 15.06 -11.33
CA ASP A 13 1.99 15.43 -11.78
C ASP A 13 0.92 15.09 -10.72
N PHE A 14 1.15 14.05 -9.92
CA PHE A 14 0.27 13.66 -8.82
C PHE A 14 0.33 14.60 -7.61
N LYS A 15 1.53 14.91 -7.09
CA LYS A 15 1.69 15.63 -5.80
C LYS A 15 2.41 16.97 -5.89
N GLY A 16 3.05 17.27 -7.01
CA GLY A 16 3.90 18.45 -7.18
C GLY A 16 4.88 18.63 -6.03
N ASP A 17 4.93 19.87 -5.52
CA ASP A 17 5.85 20.26 -4.45
C ASP A 17 5.45 19.73 -3.05
N GLU A 18 4.32 19.03 -2.90
CA GLU A 18 3.91 18.39 -1.65
C GLU A 18 4.64 17.06 -1.42
N TYR A 19 5.29 16.51 -2.44
CA TYR A 19 6.10 15.29 -2.31
C TYR A 19 7.60 15.58 -2.57
N ALA A 20 8.46 15.24 -1.61
CA ALA A 20 9.90 15.24 -1.79
C ALA A 20 10.41 13.79 -1.88
N LEU A 21 11.04 13.44 -2.99
CA LEU A 21 11.54 12.09 -3.27
C LEU A 21 12.97 12.13 -3.79
N GLY A 22 13.74 11.07 -3.55
CA GLY A 22 15.09 10.94 -4.08
C GLY A 22 16.05 10.26 -3.11
N VAL A 23 17.35 10.47 -3.32
CA VAL A 23 18.41 9.92 -2.47
C VAL A 23 19.07 11.05 -1.69
N GLY A 24 19.14 10.92 -0.36
CA GLY A 24 19.84 11.87 0.50
C GLY A 24 19.05 13.14 0.85
N ILE A 25 17.72 13.10 0.76
CA ILE A 25 16.83 14.28 0.93
C ILE A 25 16.41 14.54 2.38
N LEU A 26 16.75 13.67 3.34
CA LEU A 26 16.35 13.84 4.75
C LEU A 26 16.94 15.09 5.41
N ASN A 27 18.03 15.64 4.86
CA ASN A 27 18.67 16.87 5.30
C ASN A 27 17.82 18.13 5.03
N GLU A 28 16.78 18.06 4.20
CA GLU A 28 15.86 19.16 3.87
C GLU A 28 14.60 19.19 4.74
N VAL A 29 14.34 18.14 5.54
CA VAL A 29 13.09 17.98 6.31
C VAL A 29 12.77 19.18 7.22
N GLY A 30 13.79 19.79 7.82
CA GLY A 30 13.62 20.99 8.65
C GLY A 30 13.19 22.23 7.87
N GLU A 31 13.49 22.31 6.57
CA GLU A 31 13.05 23.40 5.70
C GLU A 31 11.55 23.26 5.41
N TYR A 32 11.05 22.03 5.27
CA TYR A 32 9.62 21.76 5.11
C TYR A 32 8.85 22.04 6.41
N ALA A 33 9.37 21.57 7.56
CA ALA A 33 8.73 21.74 8.87
C ALA A 33 8.58 23.21 9.29
N LYS A 34 9.54 24.07 8.90
CA LYS A 34 9.53 25.50 9.23
C LYS A 34 8.29 26.23 8.70
N LYS A 35 7.63 25.72 7.65
CA LYS A 35 6.39 26.29 7.11
C LYS A 35 5.22 26.21 8.10
N TYR A 36 5.28 25.29 9.06
CA TYR A 36 4.17 24.99 9.97
C TYR A 36 4.39 25.51 11.39
N GLY A 37 5.59 25.96 11.74
CA GLY A 37 5.90 26.55 13.06
C GLY A 37 7.32 26.26 13.52
N GLU A 38 7.56 26.42 14.83
CA GLU A 38 8.88 26.25 15.44
C GLU A 38 9.02 24.97 16.27
N LYS A 39 7.89 24.38 16.69
CA LYS A 39 7.84 23.25 17.62
C LYS A 39 7.27 22.03 16.91
N VAL A 40 8.08 20.97 16.81
CA VAL A 40 7.75 19.74 16.08
C VAL A 40 7.65 18.57 17.04
N LEU A 41 6.58 17.78 16.92
CA LEU A 41 6.53 16.46 17.56
C LEU A 41 7.18 15.42 16.64
N LEU A 42 8.24 14.76 17.11
CA LEU A 42 8.99 13.79 16.33
C LEU A 42 8.65 12.36 16.75
N ILE A 43 8.10 11.58 15.82
CA ILE A 43 7.61 10.22 16.05
C ILE A 43 8.41 9.22 15.19
N SER A 44 9.00 8.19 15.82
CA SER A 44 9.71 7.10 15.15
C SER A 44 9.87 5.91 16.08
N ASN A 45 9.92 4.70 15.52
CA ASN A 45 10.40 3.50 16.22
C ASN A 45 11.93 3.41 16.10
N ASP A 46 12.57 2.82 17.11
CA ASP A 46 14.03 2.78 17.24
C ASP A 46 14.70 1.71 16.35
N THR A 47 13.94 0.77 15.79
CA THR A 47 14.48 -0.53 15.36
C THR A 47 15.47 -0.49 14.19
N TYR A 48 15.38 0.48 13.24
CA TYR A 48 16.24 0.52 12.04
C TYR A 48 16.50 1.93 11.46
N ARG A 49 16.40 2.98 12.28
CA ARG A 49 16.22 4.38 11.79
C ARG A 49 17.17 5.41 12.38
N GLU A 50 18.18 4.99 13.15
CA GLU A 50 19.07 5.92 13.87
C GLU A 50 19.74 6.94 12.94
N THR A 51 20.22 6.51 11.77
CA THR A 51 20.84 7.40 10.78
C THR A 51 19.84 8.43 10.24
N ALA A 52 18.64 8.01 9.87
CA ALA A 52 17.60 8.90 9.34
C ALA A 52 17.16 9.93 10.38
N VAL A 53 16.87 9.47 11.60
CA VAL A 53 16.51 10.32 12.74
C VAL A 53 17.63 11.32 13.05
N THR A 54 18.89 10.91 12.95
CA THR A 54 20.05 11.77 13.18
C THR A 54 20.13 12.90 12.14
N GLU A 55 19.97 12.57 10.86
CA GLU A 55 19.95 13.58 9.78
C GLU A 55 18.78 14.54 9.92
N ILE A 56 17.59 14.05 10.27
CA ILE A 56 16.42 14.88 10.52
C ILE A 56 16.66 15.81 11.71
N LYS A 57 17.19 15.32 12.83
CA LYS A 57 17.54 16.16 14.00
C LYS A 57 18.55 17.26 13.63
N LYS A 58 19.55 16.96 12.80
CA LYS A 58 20.50 17.97 12.30
C LYS A 58 19.77 19.02 11.44
N SER A 59 18.89 18.58 10.55
CA SER A 59 18.08 19.48 9.69
C SER A 59 17.16 20.40 10.52
N LEU A 60 16.48 19.86 11.53
CA LEU A 60 15.66 20.63 12.47
C LEU A 60 16.49 21.69 13.21
N LYS A 61 17.67 21.29 13.74
CA LYS A 61 18.58 22.21 14.43
C LYS A 61 19.10 23.33 13.52
N LYS A 62 19.48 23.00 12.28
CA LYS A 62 19.92 23.98 11.27
C LYS A 62 18.83 25.04 11.00
N ASN A 63 17.57 24.63 11.06
CA ASN A 63 16.40 25.48 10.83
C ASN A 63 15.82 26.12 12.10
N ASN A 64 16.50 26.02 13.25
CA ASN A 64 16.07 26.55 14.55
C ASN A 64 14.73 25.98 15.07
N LEU A 65 14.39 24.76 14.69
CA LEU A 65 13.20 24.06 15.15
C LEU A 65 13.46 23.29 16.45
N LYS A 66 12.49 23.30 17.35
CA LYS A 66 12.53 22.61 18.65
C LYS A 66 11.73 21.31 18.57
N ILE A 67 12.27 20.24 19.14
CA ILE A 67 11.54 18.99 19.31
C ILE A 67 10.70 19.08 20.58
N ALA A 68 9.38 18.97 20.45
CA ALA A 68 8.46 19.00 21.57
C ALA A 68 8.81 17.87 22.56
N GLY A 69 8.84 18.19 23.85
CA GLY A 69 9.25 17.24 24.91
C GLY A 69 10.72 16.83 24.88
N ASN A 70 11.57 17.38 23.99
CA ASN A 70 12.99 17.07 23.84
C ASN A 70 13.31 15.58 23.66
N ARG A 71 12.38 14.80 23.09
CA ARG A 71 12.52 13.36 22.86
C ARG A 71 11.85 12.92 21.57
N ILE A 72 12.22 11.73 21.11
CA ILE A 72 11.47 11.03 20.06
C ILE A 72 10.39 10.23 20.75
N PHE A 73 9.19 10.23 20.17
CA PHE A 73 8.09 9.42 20.65
C PHE A 73 8.00 8.12 19.83
N PRO A 74 7.76 6.98 20.49
CA PRO A 74 7.60 5.72 19.77
C PRO A 74 6.37 5.80 18.86
N GLY A 75 6.54 5.38 17.61
CA GLY A 75 5.46 5.18 16.65
C GLY A 75 4.62 3.94 16.99
N ALA A 76 3.76 3.51 16.07
CA ALA A 76 2.94 2.32 16.24
C ALA A 76 3.67 1.02 15.87
N ASP A 77 3.22 -0.07 16.46
CA ASP A 77 3.58 -1.45 16.13
C ASP A 77 2.99 -1.87 14.76
N PRO A 78 3.44 -3.01 14.19
CA PRO A 78 2.90 -3.54 12.94
C PRO A 78 1.37 -3.66 12.98
N ASN A 79 0.74 -3.43 11.82
CA ASN A 79 -0.72 -3.42 11.63
C ASN A 79 -1.50 -2.30 12.34
N ALA A 80 -0.83 -1.26 12.84
CA ALA A 80 -1.47 -0.06 13.41
C ALA A 80 -2.52 -0.41 14.48
N PRO A 81 -2.13 -0.98 15.62
CA PRO A 81 -3.05 -1.30 16.71
C PRO A 81 -3.84 -0.08 17.15
N ARG A 82 -5.14 -0.27 17.42
CA ARG A 82 -6.03 0.77 17.96
C ARG A 82 -5.45 1.44 19.21
N GLU A 83 -4.79 0.67 20.08
CA GLU A 83 -4.17 1.15 21.31
C GLU A 83 -3.04 2.15 21.03
N ASP A 84 -2.28 1.92 19.97
CA ASP A 84 -1.21 2.82 19.55
C ASP A 84 -1.75 4.12 18.97
N VAL A 85 -2.90 4.07 18.28
CA VAL A 85 -3.59 5.28 17.83
C VAL A 85 -3.92 6.19 19.01
N TYR A 86 -4.54 5.65 20.06
CA TYR A 86 -4.88 6.44 21.25
C TYR A 86 -3.64 6.93 21.99
N ARG A 87 -2.59 6.10 22.10
CA ARG A 87 -1.30 6.51 22.68
C ARG A 87 -0.67 7.67 21.93
N LEU A 88 -0.67 7.63 20.60
CA LEU A 88 -0.17 8.71 19.74
C LEU A 88 -1.03 9.97 19.91
N ALA A 89 -2.35 9.85 19.94
CA ALA A 89 -3.25 10.99 20.15
C ALA A 89 -2.99 11.70 21.50
N VAL A 90 -2.67 10.94 22.55
CA VAL A 90 -2.24 11.50 23.85
C VAL A 90 -0.95 12.30 23.69
N TYR A 91 0.03 11.84 22.91
CA TYR A 91 1.25 12.62 22.63
C TYR A 91 0.91 13.92 21.90
N LEU A 92 0.04 13.88 20.88
CA LEU A 92 -0.36 15.07 20.13
C LEU A 92 -0.97 16.13 21.05
N ASN A 93 -1.94 15.74 21.88
CA ASN A 93 -2.63 16.64 22.80
C ASN A 93 -1.76 17.14 23.96
N THR A 94 -0.83 16.31 24.47
CA THR A 94 0.01 16.68 25.61
C THR A 94 1.08 17.70 25.22
N PHE A 95 1.65 17.54 24.03
CA PHE A 95 2.83 18.29 23.64
C PHE A 95 2.54 19.51 22.78
N GLU A 96 1.31 19.68 22.26
CA GLU A 96 0.84 20.88 21.54
C GLU A 96 1.93 21.42 20.59
N ALA A 97 2.31 20.59 19.63
CA ALA A 97 3.30 20.95 18.62
C ALA A 97 2.62 21.64 17.43
N ASP A 98 3.34 22.52 16.75
CA ASP A 98 2.83 23.23 15.57
C ASP A 98 2.75 22.29 14.34
N SER A 99 3.56 21.23 14.34
CA SER A 99 3.55 20.17 13.33
C SER A 99 4.06 18.85 13.86
N ILE A 100 3.78 17.79 13.10
CA ILE A 100 4.22 16.43 13.39
C ILE A 100 5.18 15.97 12.29
N ILE A 101 6.30 15.37 12.67
CA ILE A 101 7.13 14.57 11.77
C ILE A 101 7.00 13.12 12.21
N VAL A 102 6.49 12.28 11.32
CA VAL A 102 6.44 10.82 11.51
C VAL A 102 7.42 10.15 10.59
N ILE A 103 8.21 9.24 11.15
CA ILE A 103 9.17 8.44 10.41
C ILE A 103 8.76 6.99 10.56
N GLY A 104 8.25 6.38 9.49
CA GLY A 104 7.96 4.96 9.51
C GLY A 104 7.47 4.30 8.23
N GLY A 105 7.09 3.03 8.36
CA GLY A 105 6.35 2.32 7.33
C GLY A 105 4.84 2.60 7.46
N GLY A 106 4.04 1.92 6.64
CA GLY A 106 2.60 2.15 6.56
C GLY A 106 1.88 2.11 7.92
N SER A 107 2.17 1.12 8.76
CA SER A 107 1.52 1.00 10.08
C SER A 107 1.73 2.22 10.98
N THR A 108 2.96 2.77 11.02
CA THR A 108 3.24 3.97 11.84
C THR A 108 2.56 5.21 11.27
N ILE A 109 2.53 5.35 9.94
CA ILE A 109 1.94 6.52 9.27
C ILE A 109 0.42 6.47 9.38
N ASP A 110 -0.21 5.33 9.09
CA ASP A 110 -1.65 5.13 9.23
C ASP A 110 -2.11 5.38 10.68
N ALA A 111 -1.42 4.78 11.66
CA ALA A 111 -1.74 5.02 13.06
C ALA A 111 -1.63 6.49 13.45
N LEU A 112 -0.66 7.23 12.89
CA LEU A 112 -0.57 8.67 13.13
C LEU A 112 -1.73 9.43 12.47
N LYS A 113 -2.09 9.14 11.22
CA LYS A 113 -3.21 9.81 10.55
C LYS A 113 -4.48 9.68 11.39
N ALA A 114 -4.79 8.46 11.81
CA ALA A 114 -5.88 8.16 12.75
C ALA A 114 -5.74 8.90 14.09
N ALA A 115 -4.54 8.94 14.66
CA ALA A 115 -4.30 9.62 15.93
C ALA A 115 -4.49 11.14 15.82
N ASN A 116 -4.14 11.74 14.68
CA ASN A 116 -4.34 13.16 14.40
C ASN A 116 -5.82 13.50 14.27
N VAL A 117 -6.61 12.62 13.66
CA VAL A 117 -8.08 12.72 13.66
C VAL A 117 -8.61 12.71 15.10
N VAL A 118 -8.23 11.71 15.90
CA VAL A 118 -8.69 11.59 17.30
C VAL A 118 -8.25 12.78 18.15
N ALA A 119 -7.02 13.27 17.97
CA ALA A 119 -6.50 14.42 18.70
C ALA A 119 -7.26 15.71 18.36
N SER A 120 -7.49 15.96 17.07
CA SER A 120 -8.08 17.20 16.57
C SER A 120 -9.61 17.23 16.70
N LEU A 121 -10.26 16.07 16.63
CA LEU A 121 -11.72 15.92 16.69
C LEU A 121 -12.21 15.25 17.97
N GLY A 122 -11.36 15.09 18.99
CA GLY A 122 -11.73 14.44 20.25
C GLY A 122 -12.90 15.10 20.99
N HIS A 123 -13.11 16.41 20.77
CA HIS A 123 -14.29 17.15 21.26
C HIS A 123 -15.58 16.85 20.48
N TYR A 124 -15.46 16.49 19.20
CA TYR A 124 -16.57 16.05 18.36
C TYR A 124 -16.97 14.61 18.69
N SER A 125 -15.98 13.71 18.72
CA SER A 125 -16.12 12.36 19.26
C SER A 125 -14.78 11.87 19.81
N PRO A 126 -14.74 11.32 21.04
CA PRO A 126 -13.53 10.74 21.59
C PRO A 126 -13.22 9.33 21.02
N HIS A 127 -14.14 8.73 20.26
CA HIS A 127 -14.04 7.36 19.76
C HIS A 127 -13.65 7.35 18.28
N ILE A 128 -12.56 6.64 17.95
CA ILE A 128 -12.12 6.53 16.55
C ILE A 128 -13.16 5.85 15.65
N ASP A 129 -14.00 4.99 16.22
CA ASP A 129 -15.03 4.25 15.48
C ASP A 129 -16.00 5.15 14.71
N GLU A 130 -16.22 6.37 15.19
CA GLU A 130 -17.08 7.38 14.54
C GLU A 130 -16.45 7.98 13.27
N PHE A 131 -15.17 7.69 12.99
CA PHE A 131 -14.46 8.24 11.83
C PHE A 131 -14.12 7.17 10.77
N PHE A 132 -14.48 5.90 10.98
CA PHE A 132 -14.29 4.86 9.97
C PHE A 132 -15.33 4.95 8.86
N GLY A 133 -14.87 4.92 7.62
CA GLY A 133 -15.70 5.12 6.43
C GLY A 133 -15.11 6.18 5.49
N THR A 134 -15.93 6.61 4.54
CA THR A 134 -15.53 7.53 3.47
C THR A 134 -16.06 8.94 3.73
N GLY A 135 -15.19 9.95 3.75
CA GLY A 135 -15.57 11.37 3.83
C GLY A 135 -16.03 11.88 5.20
N ILE A 136 -16.07 11.01 6.21
CA ILE A 136 -16.59 11.33 7.55
C ILE A 136 -15.69 12.31 8.31
N VAL A 137 -14.37 12.23 8.11
CA VAL A 137 -13.42 13.13 8.78
C VAL A 137 -13.57 14.55 8.21
N THR A 138 -13.68 14.69 6.89
CA THR A 138 -13.94 15.98 6.24
C THR A 138 -15.25 16.59 6.75
N GLU A 139 -16.33 15.81 6.84
CA GLU A 139 -17.61 16.29 7.37
C GLU A 139 -17.46 16.79 8.83
N ALA A 140 -16.80 16.00 9.68
CA ALA A 140 -16.59 16.35 11.08
C ALA A 140 -15.71 17.61 11.26
N LEU A 141 -14.67 17.79 10.42
CA LEU A 141 -13.85 19.01 10.41
C LEU A 141 -14.66 20.24 9.99
N GLN A 142 -15.50 20.12 8.96
CA GLN A 142 -16.36 21.23 8.51
C GLN A 142 -17.38 21.64 9.58
N HIS A 143 -17.98 20.67 10.28
CA HIS A 143 -18.94 20.93 11.34
C HIS A 143 -18.31 21.54 12.60
N SER A 144 -17.18 21.00 13.04
CA SER A 144 -16.48 21.47 14.24
C SER A 144 -15.69 22.76 14.03
N LYS A 145 -15.32 23.07 12.77
CA LYS A 145 -14.38 24.13 12.37
C LYS A 145 -12.96 23.91 12.92
N GLU A 146 -12.62 22.68 13.24
CA GLU A 146 -11.27 22.27 13.64
C GLU A 146 -10.40 21.97 12.42
N HIS A 147 -9.10 21.84 12.65
CA HIS A 147 -8.12 21.47 11.63
C HIS A 147 -7.21 20.37 12.16
N LEU A 148 -6.78 19.47 11.28
CA LEU A 148 -5.75 18.49 11.63
C LEU A 148 -4.39 19.19 11.79
N ILE A 149 -3.56 18.65 12.68
CA ILE A 149 -2.20 19.16 12.89
C ILE A 149 -1.37 18.91 11.62
N PRO A 150 -0.67 19.91 11.06
CA PRO A 150 0.16 19.73 9.88
C PRO A 150 1.15 18.57 10.04
N THR A 151 1.11 17.63 9.10
CA THR A 151 1.86 16.37 9.19
C THR A 151 2.86 16.23 8.05
N ILE A 152 4.11 15.94 8.40
CA ILE A 152 5.17 15.55 7.48
C ILE A 152 5.42 14.05 7.65
N ALA A 153 5.08 13.27 6.62
CA ALA A 153 5.22 11.83 6.62
C ALA A 153 6.49 11.39 5.89
N ILE A 154 7.38 10.70 6.61
CA ILE A 154 8.64 10.19 6.10
C ILE A 154 8.55 8.66 5.99
N GLN A 155 8.43 8.17 4.76
CA GLN A 155 8.32 6.75 4.46
C GLN A 155 9.69 6.07 4.63
N THR A 156 9.71 4.87 5.21
CA THR A 156 10.95 4.09 5.39
C THR A 156 11.03 2.77 4.62
N ALA A 157 9.95 2.37 3.95
CA ALA A 157 9.86 1.09 3.23
C ALA A 157 9.16 1.28 1.88
N ALA A 158 9.68 0.68 0.82
CA ALA A 158 8.99 0.63 -0.47
C ALA A 158 7.90 -0.45 -0.37
N SER A 159 6.64 -0.04 -0.18
CA SER A 159 5.47 -0.92 0.07
C SER A 159 4.18 -0.08 0.00
N SER A 160 3.44 0.05 1.11
CA SER A 160 2.07 0.60 1.19
C SER A 160 1.80 1.98 0.58
N GLY A 161 2.83 2.80 0.36
CA GLY A 161 2.62 4.18 -0.10
C GLY A 161 1.85 5.08 0.89
N ALA A 162 1.68 4.68 2.15
CA ALA A 162 0.82 5.36 3.12
C ALA A 162 1.08 6.86 3.26
N HIS A 163 2.33 7.30 3.12
CA HIS A 163 2.68 8.72 3.09
C HIS A 163 2.00 9.56 1.99
N LEU A 164 1.42 8.96 0.95
CA LEU A 164 0.82 9.66 -0.20
C LEU A 164 -0.71 9.59 -0.24
N THR A 165 -1.32 8.71 0.56
CA THR A 165 -2.69 8.26 0.33
C THR A 165 -3.71 8.84 1.31
N LYS A 166 -4.99 8.77 0.92
CA LYS A 166 -6.17 9.12 1.74
C LYS A 166 -6.62 8.01 2.69
N TYR A 167 -5.85 6.94 2.80
CA TYR A 167 -6.18 5.76 3.59
C TYR A 167 -5.48 5.78 4.95
N SER A 168 -6.17 5.30 5.97
CA SER A 168 -5.59 4.98 7.27
C SER A 168 -6.21 3.71 7.82
N ASN A 169 -5.43 2.64 7.86
CA ASN A 169 -5.84 1.36 8.42
C ASN A 169 -5.58 1.30 9.92
N VAL A 170 -6.56 0.82 10.69
CA VAL A 170 -6.44 0.59 12.13
C VAL A 170 -6.92 -0.80 12.46
N THR A 171 -6.12 -1.57 13.19
CA THR A 171 -6.49 -2.93 13.59
C THR A 171 -7.02 -2.93 15.02
N ASP A 172 -8.23 -3.47 15.19
CA ASP A 172 -8.75 -3.86 16.49
C ASP A 172 -8.29 -5.29 16.78
N ILE A 173 -7.27 -5.42 17.64
CA ILE A 173 -6.65 -6.71 17.98
C ILE A 173 -7.64 -7.63 18.70
N VAL A 174 -8.56 -7.06 19.50
CA VAL A 174 -9.53 -7.84 20.30
C VAL A 174 -10.53 -8.57 19.41
N SER A 175 -11.02 -7.90 18.37
CA SER A 175 -11.98 -8.46 17.40
C SER A 175 -11.31 -9.10 16.18
N GLY A 176 -10.01 -8.88 15.98
CA GLY A 176 -9.28 -9.31 14.78
C GLY A 176 -9.72 -8.57 13.51
N GLN A 177 -10.36 -7.41 13.64
CA GLN A 177 -10.88 -6.64 12.51
C GLN A 177 -9.99 -5.46 12.14
N LYS A 178 -9.77 -5.28 10.84
CA LYS A 178 -9.14 -4.09 10.27
C LYS A 178 -10.22 -3.11 9.86
N LYS A 179 -10.17 -1.90 10.40
CA LYS A 179 -11.07 -0.78 10.10
C LYS A 179 -10.31 0.28 9.29
N LEU A 180 -11.02 1.04 8.46
CA LEU A 180 -10.43 1.92 7.47
C LEU A 180 -11.07 3.31 7.51
N ILE A 181 -10.23 4.34 7.53
CA ILE A 181 -10.61 5.72 7.21
C ILE A 181 -10.23 5.97 5.75
N VAL A 182 -11.15 6.52 4.96
CA VAL A 182 -10.94 6.94 3.57
C VAL A 182 -11.30 8.42 3.44
N ASP A 183 -10.32 9.31 3.53
CA ASP A 183 -10.61 10.74 3.54
C ASP A 183 -9.43 11.58 3.04
N ASP A 184 -9.68 12.53 2.13
CA ASP A 184 -8.61 13.39 1.61
C ASP A 184 -8.04 14.31 2.70
N ALA A 185 -8.81 14.60 3.75
CA ALA A 185 -8.35 15.43 4.87
C ALA A 185 -7.16 14.81 5.63
N ILE A 186 -6.99 13.49 5.59
CA ILE A 186 -5.91 12.80 6.32
C ILE A 186 -4.64 12.58 5.48
N ILE A 187 -4.61 13.08 4.24
CA ILE A 187 -3.40 13.06 3.42
C ILE A 187 -2.32 13.92 4.12
N PRO A 188 -1.08 13.42 4.28
CA PRO A 188 0.00 14.20 4.86
C PRO A 188 0.25 15.48 4.07
N HIS A 189 0.48 16.59 4.77
CA HIS A 189 0.69 17.90 4.15
C HIS A 189 2.05 17.99 3.42
N LYS A 190 3.01 17.18 3.84
CA LYS A 190 4.27 16.98 3.13
C LYS A 190 4.65 15.51 3.22
N SER A 191 4.90 14.90 2.08
CA SER A 191 5.41 13.54 2.00
C SER A 191 6.90 13.58 1.69
N VAL A 192 7.68 12.69 2.29
CA VAL A 192 9.12 12.58 2.07
C VAL A 192 9.50 11.11 1.95
N PHE A 193 10.23 10.75 0.91
CA PHE A 193 10.80 9.42 0.79
C PHE A 193 12.25 9.49 0.28
N ASP A 194 13.18 9.30 1.21
CA ASP A 194 14.59 9.09 0.87
C ASP A 194 14.79 7.60 0.57
N TYR A 195 14.84 7.24 -0.72
CA TYR A 195 14.88 5.85 -1.13
C TYR A 195 16.09 5.08 -0.58
N LYS A 196 17.17 5.78 -0.20
CA LYS A 196 18.33 5.16 0.44
C LYS A 196 18.01 4.53 1.78
N ILE A 197 17.02 5.07 2.51
CA ILE A 197 16.62 4.51 3.81
C ILE A 197 16.12 3.06 3.68
N THR A 198 15.60 2.68 2.52
CA THR A 198 15.08 1.33 2.28
C THR A 198 16.18 0.27 2.31
N GLU A 199 17.46 0.64 2.17
CA GLU A 199 18.58 -0.27 2.37
C GLU A 199 18.66 -0.85 3.79
N THR A 200 17.99 -0.23 4.78
CA THR A 200 17.92 -0.77 6.14
C THR A 200 16.80 -1.80 6.31
N MET A 201 15.91 -1.95 5.32
CA MET A 201 14.80 -2.89 5.37
C MET A 201 15.29 -4.33 5.07
N PRO A 202 14.82 -5.33 5.85
CA PRO A 202 15.01 -6.75 5.56
C PRO A 202 14.55 -7.14 4.15
N LEU A 203 15.12 -8.21 3.60
CA LEU A 203 14.75 -8.70 2.27
C LEU A 203 13.26 -9.03 2.16
N ASN A 204 12.72 -9.78 3.12
CA ASN A 204 11.30 -10.18 3.11
C ASN A 204 10.36 -8.96 3.10
N VAL A 205 10.62 -7.93 3.90
CA VAL A 205 9.83 -6.68 3.90
C VAL A 205 9.92 -5.98 2.55
N THR A 206 11.07 -6.07 1.88
CA THR A 206 11.29 -5.45 0.57
C THR A 206 10.52 -6.18 -0.53
N VAL A 207 10.61 -7.51 -0.56
CA VAL A 207 9.92 -8.34 -1.55
C VAL A 207 8.41 -8.26 -1.34
N ASP A 208 7.93 -8.41 -0.11
CA ASP A 208 6.50 -8.27 0.22
C ASP A 208 5.98 -6.88 -0.17
N GLY A 209 6.78 -5.84 0.04
CA GLY A 209 6.46 -4.48 -0.37
C GLY A 209 6.42 -4.26 -1.89
N ALA A 210 7.29 -4.93 -2.64
CA ALA A 210 7.24 -4.92 -4.10
C ALA A 210 5.94 -5.58 -4.62
N PHE A 211 5.52 -6.70 -4.03
CA PHE A 211 4.25 -7.33 -4.37
C PHE A 211 3.03 -6.50 -3.92
N ASP A 212 3.12 -5.77 -2.82
CA ASP A 212 2.11 -4.78 -2.41
C ASP A 212 1.94 -3.68 -3.49
N GLY A 213 3.07 -3.15 -4.00
CA GLY A 213 3.06 -2.17 -5.10
C GLY A 213 2.51 -2.72 -6.42
N ILE A 214 2.83 -3.98 -6.76
CA ILE A 214 2.22 -4.69 -7.90
C ILE A 214 0.71 -4.82 -7.67
N ALA A 215 0.29 -5.28 -6.49
CA ALA A 215 -1.11 -5.51 -6.17
C ALA A 215 -1.95 -4.23 -6.28
N HIS A 216 -1.43 -3.11 -5.77
CA HIS A 216 -2.04 -1.80 -5.96
C HIS A 216 -2.32 -1.49 -7.44
N CYS A 217 -1.30 -1.62 -8.29
CA CYS A 217 -1.40 -1.34 -9.71
C CYS A 217 -2.33 -2.33 -10.43
N LEU A 218 -2.17 -3.63 -10.18
CA LEU A 218 -2.96 -4.67 -10.85
C LEU A 218 -4.45 -4.51 -10.54
N GLU A 219 -4.79 -4.37 -9.27
CA GLU A 219 -6.20 -4.36 -8.88
C GLU A 219 -6.92 -3.12 -9.41
N VAL A 220 -6.27 -1.95 -9.35
CA VAL A 220 -6.83 -0.73 -9.92
C VAL A 220 -6.92 -0.85 -11.44
N PHE A 221 -5.83 -1.24 -12.12
CA PHE A 221 -5.82 -1.32 -13.58
C PHE A 221 -6.84 -2.33 -14.13
N TYR A 222 -7.06 -3.45 -13.43
CA TYR A 222 -8.09 -4.41 -13.80
C TYR A 222 -9.50 -3.80 -13.70
N GLY A 223 -9.78 -3.04 -12.64
CA GLY A 223 -11.11 -2.49 -12.37
C GLY A 223 -11.32 -1.04 -12.83
N ILE A 224 -10.38 -0.46 -13.57
CA ILE A 224 -10.41 0.96 -13.92
C ILE A 224 -11.51 1.28 -14.93
N ASP A 225 -12.14 2.43 -14.79
CA ASP A 225 -13.08 2.95 -15.77
C ASP A 225 -12.37 3.45 -17.04
N ALA A 226 -13.14 3.62 -18.13
CA ALA A 226 -12.62 4.05 -19.42
C ALA A 226 -12.09 5.50 -19.42
N GLU A 227 -12.54 6.36 -18.49
CA GLU A 227 -12.11 7.75 -18.40
C GLU A 227 -10.67 7.83 -17.86
N ASN A 228 -10.34 6.98 -16.90
CA ASN A 228 -9.03 6.94 -16.23
C ASN A 228 -8.07 5.88 -16.81
N TYR A 229 -8.51 5.08 -17.78
CA TYR A 229 -7.74 3.95 -18.32
C TYR A 229 -6.33 4.32 -18.80
N ASP A 230 -6.17 5.38 -19.60
CA ASP A 230 -4.87 5.74 -20.17
C ASP A 230 -3.88 6.18 -19.08
N LEU A 231 -4.35 6.95 -18.10
CA LEU A 231 -3.55 7.36 -16.95
C LEU A 231 -3.11 6.14 -16.14
N GLU A 232 -4.06 5.27 -15.79
CA GLU A 232 -3.77 4.08 -14.98
C GLU A 232 -2.86 3.10 -15.72
N LYS A 233 -3.06 2.91 -17.03
CA LYS A 233 -2.16 2.11 -17.88
C LYS A 233 -0.74 2.64 -17.80
N GLU A 234 -0.53 3.96 -17.85
CA GLU A 234 0.79 4.55 -17.73
C GLU A 234 1.40 4.33 -16.34
N ILE A 235 0.62 4.50 -15.27
CA ILE A 235 1.06 4.27 -13.88
C ILE A 235 1.42 2.79 -13.68
N ALA A 236 0.48 1.89 -13.93
CA ALA A 236 0.62 0.45 -13.70
C ALA A 236 1.75 -0.16 -14.52
N SER A 237 1.81 0.12 -15.83
CA SER A 237 2.88 -0.42 -16.68
C SER A 237 4.27 0.04 -16.24
N THR A 238 4.41 1.31 -15.84
CA THR A 238 5.69 1.86 -15.38
C THR A 238 6.11 1.26 -14.04
N ALA A 239 5.18 1.17 -13.08
CA ALA A 239 5.44 0.62 -11.75
C ALA A 239 5.80 -0.86 -11.82
N ILE A 240 4.99 -1.68 -12.51
CA ILE A 240 5.19 -3.13 -12.60
C ILE A 240 6.49 -3.42 -13.34
N GLU A 241 6.80 -2.72 -14.44
CA GLU A 241 8.06 -2.93 -15.15
C GLU A 241 9.29 -2.54 -14.31
N LEU A 242 9.21 -1.46 -13.51
CA LEU A 242 10.26 -1.11 -12.55
C LEU A 242 10.46 -2.20 -11.50
N ILE A 243 9.39 -2.78 -10.98
CA ILE A 243 9.45 -3.84 -9.97
C ILE A 243 10.07 -5.11 -10.55
N VAL A 244 9.50 -5.61 -11.65
CA VAL A 244 9.94 -6.82 -12.34
C VAL A 244 11.43 -6.75 -12.70
N LYS A 245 11.92 -5.59 -13.18
CA LYS A 245 13.34 -5.40 -13.53
C LYS A 245 14.30 -5.29 -12.36
N ASN A 246 13.85 -4.88 -11.17
CA ASN A 246 14.75 -4.45 -10.10
C ASN A 246 14.65 -5.29 -8.83
N THR A 247 13.55 -6.00 -8.59
CA THR A 247 13.46 -6.91 -7.44
C THR A 247 14.55 -8.00 -7.46
N PRO A 248 14.83 -8.69 -8.58
CA PRO A 248 15.92 -9.68 -8.63
C PRO A 248 17.30 -9.07 -8.31
N LYS A 249 17.53 -7.80 -8.67
CA LYS A 249 18.78 -7.09 -8.35
C LYS A 249 18.91 -6.84 -6.85
N VAL A 250 17.82 -6.49 -6.16
CA VAL A 250 17.83 -6.28 -4.70
C VAL A 250 17.96 -7.60 -3.94
N VAL A 251 17.37 -8.68 -4.45
CA VAL A 251 17.56 -10.04 -3.91
C VAL A 251 19.04 -10.44 -3.93
N ASN A 252 19.73 -10.13 -5.03
CA ASN A 252 21.16 -10.41 -5.19
C ASN A 252 22.08 -9.42 -4.44
N ASP A 253 21.67 -8.16 -4.29
CA ASP A 253 22.39 -7.14 -3.53
C ASP A 253 21.41 -6.19 -2.81
N LEU A 254 21.22 -6.44 -1.51
CA LEU A 254 20.31 -5.68 -0.64
C LEU A 254 20.67 -4.19 -0.51
N LYS A 255 21.91 -3.82 -0.83
CA LYS A 255 22.43 -2.45 -0.75
C LYS A 255 22.51 -1.76 -2.11
N ASN A 256 21.93 -2.34 -3.16
CA ASN A 256 21.88 -1.74 -4.48
C ASN A 256 20.96 -0.50 -4.48
N THR A 257 21.54 0.69 -4.27
CA THR A 257 20.79 1.96 -4.17
C THR A 257 19.95 2.25 -5.41
N GLU A 258 20.43 1.91 -6.61
CA GLU A 258 19.68 2.18 -7.86
C GLU A 258 18.42 1.31 -7.96
N ALA A 259 18.53 0.04 -7.58
CA ALA A 259 17.38 -0.87 -7.56
C ALA A 259 16.41 -0.51 -6.42
N ARG A 260 16.92 -0.06 -5.27
CA ARG A 260 16.11 0.49 -4.17
C ARG A 260 15.34 1.75 -4.57
N GLU A 261 15.97 2.68 -5.30
CA GLU A 261 15.30 3.86 -5.88
C GLU A 261 14.19 3.43 -6.83
N ALA A 262 14.45 2.46 -7.72
CA ALA A 262 13.45 1.95 -8.65
C ALA A 262 12.23 1.33 -7.93
N LEU A 263 12.46 0.51 -6.90
CA LEU A 263 11.37 -0.07 -6.12
C LEU A 263 10.58 1.00 -5.35
N GLY A 264 11.27 1.98 -4.77
CA GLY A 264 10.62 3.10 -4.08
C GLY A 264 9.67 3.86 -5.02
N LEU A 265 10.19 4.32 -6.16
CA LEU A 265 9.41 4.96 -7.21
C LEU A 265 8.21 4.11 -7.64
N ALA A 266 8.40 2.81 -7.86
CA ALA A 266 7.34 1.93 -8.29
C ALA A 266 6.24 1.74 -7.23
N THR A 267 6.62 1.60 -5.96
CA THR A 267 5.63 1.47 -4.88
C THR A 267 4.87 2.78 -4.62
N ASP A 268 5.51 3.93 -4.88
CA ASP A 268 4.83 5.23 -4.83
C ASP A 268 3.85 5.40 -6.00
N LEU A 269 4.18 4.88 -7.19
CA LEU A 269 3.23 4.78 -8.29
C LEU A 269 2.07 3.84 -7.96
N GLY A 270 2.32 2.74 -7.24
CA GLY A 270 1.23 1.92 -6.68
C GLY A 270 0.34 2.73 -5.72
N ALA A 271 0.93 3.59 -4.89
CA ALA A 271 0.18 4.52 -4.04
C ALA A 271 -0.66 5.52 -4.86
N TYR A 272 -0.13 5.99 -5.99
CA TYR A 272 -0.85 6.86 -6.91
C TYR A 272 -2.01 6.11 -7.59
N SER A 273 -1.78 4.88 -8.05
CA SER A 273 -2.81 4.01 -8.64
C SER A 273 -4.03 3.86 -7.73
N ILE A 274 -3.84 3.56 -6.44
CA ILE A 274 -4.96 3.48 -5.47
C ILE A 274 -5.59 4.83 -5.10
N MET A 275 -5.03 5.94 -5.58
CA MET A 275 -5.66 7.26 -5.48
C MET A 275 -6.51 7.58 -6.72
N VAL A 276 -6.24 6.93 -7.85
CA VAL A 276 -7.03 6.98 -9.08
C VAL A 276 -8.23 6.04 -8.99
N GLY A 277 -8.02 4.79 -8.56
CA GLY A 277 -9.11 3.80 -8.42
C GLY A 277 -9.02 2.97 -7.15
N GLY A 278 -9.78 1.86 -7.12
CA GLY A 278 -9.94 1.03 -5.93
C GLY A 278 -9.35 -0.37 -6.08
N THR A 279 -8.71 -0.85 -4.99
CA THR A 279 -8.35 -2.27 -4.83
C THR A 279 -9.59 -3.17 -4.78
N ASN A 280 -9.44 -4.44 -5.16
CA ASN A 280 -10.47 -5.45 -5.29
C ASN A 280 -10.13 -6.78 -4.56
N GLY A 281 -10.09 -7.91 -5.26
CA GLY A 281 -10.08 -9.26 -4.73
C GLY A 281 -8.86 -9.63 -3.91
N GLY A 282 -7.65 -9.27 -4.35
CA GLY A 282 -6.41 -9.59 -3.64
C GLY A 282 -6.38 -8.91 -2.26
N HIS A 283 -6.64 -7.60 -2.24
CA HIS A 283 -6.74 -6.85 -0.98
C HIS A 283 -7.88 -7.34 -0.09
N LEU A 284 -9.06 -7.67 -0.66
CA LEU A 284 -10.18 -8.21 0.12
C LEU A 284 -9.78 -9.51 0.84
N THR A 285 -9.17 -10.46 0.11
CA THR A 285 -8.73 -11.74 0.68
C THR A 285 -7.64 -11.56 1.73
N SER A 286 -6.72 -10.60 1.53
CA SER A 286 -5.58 -10.39 2.43
C SER A 286 -5.97 -10.12 3.90
N PHE A 287 -7.14 -9.50 4.15
CA PHE A 287 -7.62 -9.24 5.51
C PHE A 287 -7.89 -10.54 6.27
N SER A 288 -8.20 -11.61 5.55
CA SER A 288 -8.42 -12.94 6.12
C SER A 288 -7.13 -13.77 6.28
N LEU A 289 -5.96 -13.16 6.03
CA LEU A 289 -4.65 -13.80 6.13
C LEU A 289 -3.67 -13.07 7.07
N VAL A 290 -4.13 -12.05 7.82
CA VAL A 290 -3.27 -11.16 8.62
C VAL A 290 -2.43 -11.83 9.71
N ASP A 291 -2.80 -13.03 10.12
CA ASP A 291 -2.17 -13.86 11.15
C ASP A 291 -1.14 -14.86 10.60
N VAL A 292 -1.18 -15.15 9.29
CA VAL A 292 -0.29 -16.12 8.61
C VAL A 292 0.57 -15.48 7.51
N SER A 293 0.32 -14.21 7.17
CA SER A 293 1.02 -13.51 6.09
C SER A 293 1.06 -12.00 6.29
N SER A 294 2.06 -11.35 5.69
CA SER A 294 2.04 -9.90 5.52
C SER A 294 1.00 -9.51 4.46
N HIS A 295 0.50 -8.26 4.52
CA HIS A 295 -0.52 -7.78 3.61
C HIS A 295 -0.10 -7.88 2.13
N GLY A 296 1.06 -7.31 1.79
CA GLY A 296 1.59 -7.34 0.42
C GLY A 296 1.85 -8.77 -0.09
N ARG A 297 2.28 -9.67 0.80
CA ARG A 297 2.48 -11.08 0.43
C ARG A 297 1.17 -11.78 0.09
N ALA A 298 0.15 -11.60 0.94
CA ALA A 298 -1.17 -12.15 0.70
C ALA A 298 -1.81 -11.60 -0.58
N CYS A 299 -1.70 -10.30 -0.83
CA CYS A 299 -2.16 -9.70 -2.08
C CYS A 299 -1.44 -10.29 -3.30
N GLY A 300 -0.09 -10.32 -3.27
CA GLY A 300 0.74 -10.85 -4.36
C GLY A 300 0.38 -12.28 -4.77
N ILE A 301 0.20 -13.19 -3.80
CA ILE A 301 -0.26 -14.57 -4.07
C ILE A 301 -1.64 -14.53 -4.73
N MET A 302 -2.59 -13.82 -4.14
CA MET A 302 -3.98 -13.83 -4.62
C MET A 302 -4.15 -13.20 -6.00
N ASN A 303 -3.35 -12.18 -6.36
CA ASN A 303 -3.44 -11.53 -7.66
C ASN A 303 -3.12 -12.50 -8.82
N ILE A 304 -2.31 -13.54 -8.61
CA ILE A 304 -2.06 -14.59 -9.62
C ILE A 304 -3.39 -15.24 -10.03
N TYR A 305 -4.19 -15.65 -9.05
CA TYR A 305 -5.44 -16.39 -9.28
C TYR A 305 -6.59 -15.47 -9.73
N TYR A 306 -6.67 -14.25 -9.19
CA TYR A 306 -7.64 -13.27 -9.67
C TYR A 306 -7.38 -12.82 -11.11
N THR A 307 -6.12 -12.82 -11.56
CA THR A 307 -5.76 -12.54 -12.96
C THR A 307 -6.45 -13.52 -13.92
N VAL A 308 -6.41 -14.82 -13.61
CA VAL A 308 -7.10 -15.85 -14.41
C VAL A 308 -8.62 -15.68 -14.34
N PHE A 309 -9.17 -15.40 -13.15
CA PHE A 309 -10.61 -15.21 -12.97
C PHE A 309 -11.17 -14.03 -13.77
N PHE A 310 -10.48 -12.89 -13.75
CA PHE A 310 -10.94 -11.69 -14.45
C PHE A 310 -10.63 -11.72 -15.95
N ALA A 311 -9.77 -12.61 -16.43
CA ALA A 311 -9.18 -12.57 -17.76
C ALA A 311 -10.15 -12.28 -18.94
N PRO A 312 -11.36 -12.88 -19.01
CA PRO A 312 -12.32 -12.57 -20.07
C PRO A 312 -12.75 -11.09 -20.13
N ALA A 313 -12.74 -10.38 -19.00
CA ALA A 313 -13.18 -8.99 -18.89
C ALA A 313 -12.04 -7.97 -19.01
N ILE A 314 -10.77 -8.40 -18.99
CA ILE A 314 -9.59 -7.50 -18.89
C ILE A 314 -8.49 -7.81 -19.91
N GLU A 315 -8.86 -8.35 -21.08
CA GLU A 315 -7.87 -8.78 -22.10
C GLU A 315 -6.89 -7.67 -22.49
N GLU A 316 -7.34 -6.41 -22.62
CA GLU A 316 -6.48 -5.29 -22.99
C GLU A 316 -5.40 -5.02 -21.92
N GLN A 317 -5.78 -5.07 -20.65
CA GLN A 317 -4.88 -4.94 -19.52
C GLN A 317 -3.88 -6.10 -19.50
N LEU A 318 -4.35 -7.33 -19.73
CA LEU A 318 -3.50 -8.52 -19.75
C LEU A 318 -2.48 -8.49 -20.88
N LYS A 319 -2.79 -7.92 -22.05
CA LYS A 319 -1.79 -7.73 -23.12
C LYS A 319 -0.65 -6.80 -22.68
N VAL A 320 -0.97 -5.72 -21.96
CA VAL A 320 0.05 -4.81 -21.42
C VAL A 320 0.95 -5.53 -20.41
N LEU A 321 0.34 -6.28 -19.48
CA LEU A 321 1.10 -7.02 -18.47
C LEU A 321 1.92 -8.16 -19.07
N GLY A 322 1.30 -8.93 -19.97
CA GLY A 322 1.95 -10.00 -20.70
C GLY A 322 3.18 -9.52 -21.44
N ASP A 323 3.12 -8.35 -22.08
CA ASP A 323 4.29 -7.76 -22.77
C ASP A 323 5.42 -7.43 -21.79
N ILE A 324 5.09 -6.89 -20.62
CA ILE A 324 6.08 -6.62 -19.56
C ILE A 324 6.76 -7.92 -19.13
N PHE A 325 6.01 -8.97 -18.77
CA PHE A 325 6.59 -10.24 -18.35
C PHE A 325 7.38 -10.92 -19.46
N LYS A 326 6.88 -10.90 -20.71
CA LYS A 326 7.57 -11.42 -21.91
C LYS A 326 8.90 -10.72 -22.16
N ARG A 327 8.94 -9.37 -22.13
CA ARG A 327 10.18 -8.58 -22.33
C ARG A 327 11.22 -8.81 -21.24
N ASN A 328 10.80 -9.25 -20.06
CA ASN A 328 11.70 -9.59 -18.96
C ASN A 328 12.00 -11.10 -18.86
N GLY A 329 11.51 -11.92 -19.79
CA GLY A 329 11.87 -13.33 -19.92
C GLY A 329 11.02 -14.31 -19.08
N TYR A 330 9.89 -13.85 -18.54
CA TYR A 330 8.99 -14.70 -17.72
C TYR A 330 7.86 -15.33 -18.53
N ILE A 331 7.65 -14.91 -19.78
CA ILE A 331 6.65 -15.48 -20.69
C ILE A 331 7.33 -15.79 -22.02
N GLU A 332 7.21 -17.04 -22.48
CA GLU A 332 7.69 -17.46 -23.80
C GLU A 332 6.60 -17.40 -24.87
N GLN A 333 5.32 -17.58 -24.49
CA GLN A 333 4.21 -17.65 -25.45
C GLN A 333 4.00 -16.32 -26.19
N ASP A 334 3.35 -16.42 -27.36
CA ASP A 334 2.93 -15.23 -28.10
C ASP A 334 1.58 -14.68 -27.62
N ILE A 335 1.65 -13.82 -26.59
CA ILE A 335 0.51 -13.20 -25.92
C ILE A 335 -0.51 -12.53 -26.86
N GLU A 336 -0.08 -12.04 -28.02
CA GLU A 336 -0.96 -11.33 -28.98
C GLU A 336 -2.00 -12.27 -29.60
N ASN A 337 -1.72 -13.57 -29.64
CA ASN A 337 -2.62 -14.59 -30.21
C ASN A 337 -3.49 -15.28 -29.14
N LEU A 338 -3.34 -14.92 -27.87
CA LEU A 338 -4.14 -15.47 -26.77
C LEU A 338 -5.29 -14.51 -26.44
N SER A 339 -6.38 -15.08 -25.92
CA SER A 339 -7.58 -14.34 -25.50
C SER A 339 -8.23 -15.03 -24.31
N GLY A 340 -9.07 -14.31 -23.59
CA GLY A 340 -9.84 -14.78 -22.44
C GLY A 340 -8.98 -15.53 -21.43
N ARG A 341 -9.44 -16.73 -21.07
CA ARG A 341 -8.77 -17.58 -20.07
C ARG A 341 -7.33 -17.93 -20.43
N ASP A 342 -7.06 -18.32 -21.69
CA ASP A 342 -5.72 -18.74 -22.12
C ASP A 342 -4.70 -17.60 -21.97
N LEU A 343 -5.13 -16.36 -22.24
CA LEU A 343 -4.32 -15.17 -22.00
C LEU A 343 -4.09 -14.94 -20.50
N GLY A 344 -5.14 -15.10 -19.68
CA GLY A 344 -5.06 -15.00 -18.23
C GLY A 344 -4.09 -16.01 -17.60
N GLU A 345 -4.16 -17.26 -18.03
CA GLU A 345 -3.26 -18.32 -17.56
C GLU A 345 -1.81 -18.04 -17.95
N ALA A 346 -1.53 -17.63 -19.19
CA ALA A 346 -0.17 -17.28 -19.61
C ALA A 346 0.42 -16.10 -18.81
N VAL A 347 -0.38 -15.08 -18.49
CA VAL A 347 0.08 -13.96 -17.64
C VAL A 347 0.29 -14.42 -16.20
N ALA A 348 -0.62 -15.24 -15.65
CA ALA A 348 -0.48 -15.78 -14.31
C ALA A 348 0.76 -16.69 -14.16
N GLU A 349 1.07 -17.51 -15.16
CA GLU A 349 2.30 -18.29 -15.25
C GLU A 349 3.53 -17.37 -15.24
N GLY A 350 3.54 -16.28 -16.01
CA GLY A 350 4.61 -15.29 -15.96
C GLY A 350 4.78 -14.61 -14.60
N MET A 351 3.68 -14.37 -13.88
CA MET A 351 3.72 -13.87 -12.50
C MET A 351 4.32 -14.91 -11.54
N ILE A 352 4.00 -16.20 -11.73
CA ILE A 352 4.54 -17.33 -10.96
C ILE A 352 6.06 -17.44 -11.20
N GLU A 353 6.51 -17.46 -12.46
CA GLU A 353 7.94 -17.55 -12.80
C GLU A 353 8.74 -16.39 -12.19
N PHE A 354 8.20 -15.17 -12.25
CA PHE A 354 8.83 -14.01 -11.59
C PHE A 354 8.91 -14.18 -10.07
N ALA A 355 7.83 -14.63 -9.43
CA ALA A 355 7.78 -14.87 -7.99
C ALA A 355 8.77 -15.96 -7.56
N GLU A 356 8.87 -17.05 -8.32
CA GLU A 356 9.77 -18.17 -8.04
C GLU A 356 11.25 -17.76 -8.16
N GLU A 357 11.64 -16.96 -9.16
CA GLU A 357 13.02 -16.46 -9.30
C GLU A 357 13.50 -15.74 -8.02
N ILE A 358 12.61 -14.97 -7.39
CA ILE A 358 12.91 -14.17 -6.20
C ILE A 358 12.56 -14.88 -4.89
N ASN A 359 12.25 -16.17 -4.94
CA ASN A 359 11.86 -17.01 -3.78
C ASN A 359 10.65 -16.46 -3.01
N PHE A 360 9.67 -15.91 -3.74
CA PHE A 360 8.39 -15.48 -3.18
C PHE A 360 7.37 -16.63 -3.30
N PRO A 361 6.54 -16.88 -2.27
CA PRO A 361 5.53 -17.94 -2.33
C PRO A 361 4.50 -17.64 -3.40
N THR A 362 4.09 -18.68 -4.14
CA THR A 362 3.06 -18.58 -5.18
C THR A 362 1.73 -19.14 -4.74
N LYS A 363 1.70 -19.85 -3.60
CA LYS A 363 0.50 -20.54 -3.08
C LYS A 363 0.24 -20.19 -1.62
N LEU A 364 -1.03 -20.24 -1.21
CA LEU A 364 -1.40 -20.08 0.20
C LEU A 364 -0.89 -21.23 1.07
N SER A 365 -0.78 -22.44 0.54
CA SER A 365 -0.24 -23.59 1.29
C SER A 365 1.26 -23.49 1.62
N GLU A 366 1.97 -22.53 1.03
CA GLU A 366 3.39 -22.25 1.30
C GLU A 366 3.55 -21.26 2.47
N LEU A 367 2.45 -20.69 2.98
CA LEU A 367 2.46 -19.83 4.15
C LEU A 367 2.45 -20.67 5.42
N ASP A 368 3.30 -20.30 6.38
CA ASP A 368 3.34 -20.93 7.70
C ASP A 368 1.97 -20.78 8.40
N ASP A 369 1.54 -21.85 9.07
CA ASP A 369 0.27 -21.93 9.83
C ASP A 369 -1.02 -21.71 9.02
N PHE A 370 -0.95 -21.64 7.68
CA PHE A 370 -2.14 -21.59 6.83
C PHE A 370 -2.97 -22.88 6.92
N SER A 371 -4.30 -22.73 6.82
CA SER A 371 -5.27 -23.83 6.91
C SER A 371 -6.62 -23.44 6.30
N ASP A 372 -7.50 -24.42 6.09
CA ASP A 372 -8.85 -24.22 5.53
C ASP A 372 -9.70 -23.22 6.32
N HIS A 373 -9.42 -23.03 7.61
CA HIS A 373 -10.09 -22.02 8.43
C HIS A 373 -9.91 -20.59 7.86
N HIS A 374 -8.77 -20.30 7.24
CA HIS A 374 -8.52 -19.00 6.61
C HIS A 374 -9.36 -18.81 5.35
N ILE A 375 -9.60 -19.88 4.58
CA ILE A 375 -10.51 -19.87 3.43
C ILE A 375 -11.95 -19.61 3.91
N GLU A 376 -12.39 -20.33 4.95
CA GLU A 376 -13.71 -20.10 5.56
C GLU A 376 -13.86 -18.66 6.05
N ARG A 377 -12.82 -18.09 6.67
CA ARG A 377 -12.79 -16.69 7.12
C ARG A 377 -12.89 -15.72 5.95
N ALA A 378 -12.17 -15.95 4.85
CA ALA A 378 -12.22 -15.13 3.64
C ALA A 378 -13.62 -15.15 2.99
N LEU A 379 -14.23 -16.33 2.83
CA LEU A 379 -15.58 -16.46 2.28
C LEU A 379 -16.63 -15.80 3.17
N LYS A 380 -16.52 -15.96 4.49
CA LYS A 380 -17.42 -15.29 5.44
C LYS A 380 -17.28 -13.77 5.38
N ALA A 381 -16.05 -13.26 5.32
CA ALA A 381 -15.79 -11.83 5.21
C ALA A 381 -16.34 -11.25 3.89
N ALA A 382 -16.17 -11.95 2.76
CA ALA A 382 -16.70 -11.51 1.48
C ALA A 382 -18.25 -11.42 1.47
N LYS A 383 -18.94 -12.19 2.30
CA LYS A 383 -20.41 -12.10 2.45
C LYS A 383 -20.86 -11.00 3.42
N ASP A 384 -19.93 -10.29 4.08
CA ASP A 384 -20.25 -9.19 4.98
C ASP A 384 -20.69 -7.95 4.17
N PRO A 385 -21.89 -7.39 4.41
CA PRO A 385 -22.35 -6.18 3.74
C PRO A 385 -21.38 -4.99 3.89
N GLN A 386 -20.57 -4.93 4.95
CA GLN A 386 -19.57 -3.86 5.12
C GLN A 386 -18.44 -3.91 4.08
N LEU A 387 -18.24 -5.06 3.43
CA LEU A 387 -17.18 -5.28 2.43
C LEU A 387 -17.73 -5.32 1.00
N GLU A 388 -19.03 -5.09 0.80
CA GLU A 388 -19.71 -5.14 -0.50
C GLU A 388 -19.07 -4.21 -1.54
N MET A 389 -18.59 -3.03 -1.12
CA MET A 389 -17.93 -2.09 -2.03
C MET A 389 -16.69 -2.70 -2.71
N LYS A 390 -15.92 -3.54 -2.02
CA LYS A 390 -14.73 -4.19 -2.60
C LYS A 390 -15.09 -5.25 -3.65
N LEU A 391 -16.24 -5.92 -3.49
CA LEU A 391 -16.76 -6.85 -4.49
C LEU A 391 -17.29 -6.11 -5.71
N LYS A 392 -17.91 -4.95 -5.52
CA LYS A 392 -18.40 -4.09 -6.62
C LYS A 392 -17.27 -3.45 -7.43
N ASN A 393 -16.12 -3.20 -6.82
CA ASN A 393 -14.91 -2.69 -7.50
C ASN A 393 -14.19 -3.75 -8.36
N MET A 394 -14.62 -5.01 -8.33
CA MET A 394 -14.04 -6.03 -9.20
C MET A 394 -14.39 -5.77 -10.67
N PRO A 395 -13.49 -6.09 -11.61
CA PRO A 395 -13.77 -5.97 -13.06
C PRO A 395 -15.05 -6.71 -13.46
N ILE A 396 -15.26 -7.87 -12.83
CA ILE A 396 -16.52 -8.60 -12.84
C ILE A 396 -17.09 -8.46 -11.43
N SER A 397 -18.10 -7.60 -11.26
CA SER A 397 -18.70 -7.36 -9.96
C SER A 397 -19.32 -8.63 -9.39
N LEU A 398 -19.02 -8.90 -8.11
CA LEU A 398 -19.62 -10.01 -7.37
C LEU A 398 -20.60 -9.50 -6.30
N ASP A 399 -21.54 -10.36 -5.90
CA ASP A 399 -22.34 -10.18 -4.69
C ASP A 399 -22.24 -11.41 -3.77
N ALA A 400 -22.83 -11.30 -2.58
CA ALA A 400 -22.76 -12.34 -1.55
C ALA A 400 -23.27 -13.72 -2.02
N SER A 401 -24.20 -13.77 -2.98
CA SER A 401 -24.74 -15.02 -3.52
C SER A 401 -23.77 -15.73 -4.48
N MET A 402 -22.84 -14.98 -5.07
CA MET A 402 -21.86 -15.47 -6.03
C MET A 402 -20.56 -15.98 -5.37
N ILE A 403 -20.35 -15.70 -4.09
CA ILE A 403 -19.10 -15.99 -3.37
C ILE A 403 -18.78 -17.48 -3.34
N ASP A 404 -19.76 -18.34 -3.07
CA ASP A 404 -19.53 -19.79 -2.99
C ASP A 404 -19.24 -20.40 -4.37
N GLU A 405 -19.82 -19.84 -5.43
CA GLU A 405 -19.68 -20.37 -6.78
C GLU A 405 -18.37 -19.93 -7.45
N TYR A 406 -17.96 -18.68 -7.25
CA TYR A 406 -16.84 -18.08 -7.98
C TYR A 406 -15.63 -17.75 -7.11
N MET A 407 -15.82 -17.23 -5.89
CA MET A 407 -14.69 -16.89 -5.01
C MET A 407 -14.08 -18.13 -4.33
N ALA A 408 -14.90 -19.12 -3.93
CA ALA A 408 -14.39 -20.32 -3.29
C ALA A 408 -13.43 -21.13 -4.19
N PRO A 409 -13.71 -21.33 -5.50
CA PRO A 409 -12.75 -21.98 -6.39
C PRO A 409 -11.46 -21.18 -6.60
N ILE A 410 -11.50 -19.84 -6.57
CA ILE A 410 -10.29 -19.00 -6.61
C ILE A 410 -9.42 -19.26 -5.38
N LEU A 411 -10.02 -19.34 -4.19
CA LEU A 411 -9.28 -19.61 -2.95
C LEU A 411 -8.72 -21.03 -2.91
N GLU A 412 -9.43 -22.03 -3.45
CA GLU A 412 -8.90 -23.39 -3.54
C GLU A 412 -7.79 -23.51 -4.59
N ALA A 413 -7.91 -22.80 -5.72
CA ALA A 413 -6.82 -22.64 -6.68
C ALA A 413 -5.60 -21.99 -6.00
N ALA A 414 -5.80 -20.94 -5.21
CA ALA A 414 -4.74 -20.26 -4.47
C ALA A 414 -4.06 -21.13 -3.42
N LYS A 415 -4.82 -22.03 -2.80
CA LYS A 415 -4.29 -23.04 -1.87
C LYS A 415 -3.45 -24.10 -2.57
N THR A 416 -3.88 -24.59 -3.72
CA THR A 416 -3.26 -25.76 -4.37
C THR A 416 -2.22 -25.41 -5.43
N GLY A 417 -2.31 -24.21 -6.01
CA GLY A 417 -1.61 -23.83 -7.24
C GLY A 417 -2.31 -24.27 -8.52
N ASP A 418 -3.49 -24.89 -8.45
CA ASP A 418 -4.19 -25.42 -9.61
C ASP A 418 -5.13 -24.38 -10.24
N LEU A 419 -4.67 -23.72 -11.31
CA LEU A 419 -5.45 -22.72 -12.05
C LEU A 419 -6.72 -23.30 -12.68
N SER A 420 -6.77 -24.63 -12.93
CA SER A 420 -7.94 -25.29 -13.55
C SER A 420 -9.19 -25.27 -12.66
N LEU A 421 -9.01 -25.05 -11.35
CA LEU A 421 -10.12 -24.95 -10.40
C LEU A 421 -10.90 -23.63 -10.56
N ILE A 422 -10.29 -22.59 -11.13
CA ILE A 422 -10.90 -21.27 -11.28
C ILE A 422 -12.07 -21.37 -12.26
N LYS A 423 -13.22 -20.83 -11.88
CA LYS A 423 -14.39 -20.71 -12.75
C LYS A 423 -14.55 -19.26 -13.19
N ASN A 424 -14.43 -18.99 -14.48
CA ASN A 424 -14.80 -17.69 -15.04
C ASN A 424 -16.32 -17.58 -15.14
N ILE A 425 -16.85 -16.35 -15.08
CA ILE A 425 -18.26 -16.11 -15.39
C ILE A 425 -18.41 -16.20 -16.90
N GLU A 426 -19.29 -17.07 -17.38
CA GLU A 426 -19.69 -17.12 -18.79
C GLU A 426 -20.70 -16.01 -19.06
N ASP A 427 -20.49 -15.24 -20.14
CA ASP A 427 -21.38 -14.14 -20.58
C ASP A 427 -22.78 -14.62 -21.04
#